data_AF-A0A174UN94-F1
#
_entry.id   AF-A0A174UN94-F1
#
_cell.length_a   1.000
_cell.length_b   1.000
_cell.length_c   1.000
_cell.angle_alpha   90.00
_cell.angle_beta   90.00
_cell.angle_gamma   90.00
#
_symmetry.space_group_name_H-M   'P 1'
#
loop_
_entity.id
_entity.type
_entity.pdbx_description
1 polymer ?
#
loop_
_entity_poly.entity_id
_entity_poly.type
_entity_poly.pdbx_seq_one_letter_code
_entity_poly.pdbx_strand_id
1 'polypeptide(L)'
;MLEKHKTKVDWKEISKNSNIVWTPAMLDKFRKCIDWKVLSNTGCETILTEETQEQFKVYWDWSVLSGNSDLNLNYQMIDRFIDLWDWSELIDRWREEELYTLDFMERYADKIPSSKLQDSRLWTALVEKRAKDLKLEVIA
;
A
#
# COMPACT_ATOMS: atom_id res chain seq x y z
N MET A 1 11.33 26.05 -7.82
CA MET A 1 11.60 25.76 -9.24
C MET A 1 10.37 25.18 -9.95
N LEU A 2 9.77 24.09 -9.45
CA LEU A 2 8.55 23.50 -10.04
C LEU A 2 7.41 24.50 -10.25
N GLU A 3 7.18 25.42 -9.31
CA GLU A 3 6.13 26.45 -9.46
C GLU A 3 6.27 27.29 -10.74
N LYS A 4 7.50 27.70 -11.08
CA LYS A 4 7.75 28.58 -12.23
C LYS A 4 7.53 27.88 -13.58
N HIS A 5 7.57 26.55 -13.59
CA HIS A 5 7.51 25.73 -14.81
C HIS A 5 6.33 24.77 -14.82
N LYS A 6 5.34 24.93 -13.93
CA LYS A 6 4.23 23.98 -13.77
C LYS A 6 3.43 23.69 -15.05
N THR A 7 3.35 24.63 -15.98
CA THR A 7 2.65 24.44 -17.27
C THR A 7 3.54 23.92 -18.39
N LYS A 8 4.85 23.74 -18.13
CA LYS A 8 5.86 23.37 -19.12
C LYS A 8 6.55 22.03 -18.82
N VAL A 9 6.18 21.39 -17.71
CA VAL A 9 6.73 20.09 -17.30
C VAL A 9 5.71 18.99 -17.53
N ASP A 10 6.21 17.79 -17.81
CA ASP A 10 5.39 16.58 -17.84
C ASP A 10 5.13 16.11 -16.40
N TRP A 11 3.90 16.25 -15.94
CA TRP A 11 3.52 15.88 -14.58
C TRP A 11 3.53 14.39 -14.31
N LYS A 12 3.39 13.56 -15.36
CA LYS A 12 3.50 12.11 -15.20
C LYS A 12 4.93 11.71 -14.86
N GLU A 13 5.91 12.27 -15.57
CA GLU A 13 7.33 12.06 -15.28
C GLU A 13 7.75 12.67 -13.95
N ILE A 14 7.20 13.82 -13.58
CA ILE A 14 7.43 14.44 -12.27
C ILE A 14 6.86 13.57 -11.14
N SER A 15 5.63 13.06 -11.26
CA SER A 15 5.04 12.15 -10.27
C SER A 15 5.85 10.86 -10.10
N LYS A 16 6.44 10.34 -11.19
CA LYS A 16 7.23 9.11 -11.19
C LYS A 16 8.65 9.29 -10.62
N ASN A 17 9.16 10.52 -10.58
CA ASN A 17 10.56 10.77 -10.28
C ASN A 17 10.89 10.51 -8.80
N SER A 18 11.58 9.39 -8.54
CA SER A 18 11.99 8.96 -7.20
C SER A 18 13.03 9.88 -6.53
N ASN A 19 13.65 10.81 -7.27
CA ASN A 19 14.54 11.82 -6.67
C ASN A 19 13.78 12.99 -6.06
N ILE A 20 12.48 13.10 -6.30
CA ILE A 20 11.65 14.15 -5.71
C ILE A 20 11.17 13.67 -4.34
N VAL A 21 11.64 14.35 -3.30
CA VAL A 21 11.09 14.20 -1.94
C VAL A 21 9.81 15.03 -1.87
N TRP A 22 8.68 14.37 -2.12
CA TRP A 22 7.37 14.99 -1.96
C TRP A 22 7.09 15.32 -0.50
N THR A 23 6.33 16.39 -0.28
CA THR A 23 5.85 16.77 1.06
C THR A 23 4.36 17.02 0.99
N PRO A 24 3.60 16.90 2.10
CA PRO A 24 2.17 17.21 2.10
C PRO A 24 1.86 18.63 1.56
N ALA A 25 2.72 19.61 1.85
CA ALA A 25 2.60 20.97 1.30
C ALA A 25 2.79 21.03 -0.23
N MET A 26 3.68 20.22 -0.79
CA MET A 26 3.82 20.10 -2.25
C MET A 26 2.61 19.40 -2.87
N LEU A 27 2.09 18.36 -2.23
CA LEU A 27 0.87 17.69 -2.68
C LEU A 27 -0.30 18.67 -2.72
N ASP A 28 -0.55 19.41 -1.63
CA ASP A 28 -1.63 20.40 -1.62
C ASP A 28 -1.47 21.42 -2.76
N LYS A 29 -0.26 21.95 -2.92
CA LYS A 29 0.03 22.98 -3.93
C LYS A 29 -0.18 22.49 -5.36
N PHE A 30 0.22 21.25 -5.65
CA PHE A 30 0.25 20.71 -7.01
C PHE A 30 -0.80 19.63 -7.27
N ARG A 31 -1.76 19.40 -6.36
CA ARG A 31 -2.77 18.32 -6.44
C ARG A 31 -3.53 18.23 -7.75
N LYS A 32 -3.74 19.35 -8.45
CA LYS A 32 -4.46 19.38 -9.74
C LYS A 32 -3.58 18.99 -10.94
N CYS A 33 -2.27 18.92 -10.74
CA CYS A 33 -1.30 18.65 -11.78
C CYS A 33 -0.69 17.25 -11.63
N ILE A 34 -0.49 16.80 -10.39
CA ILE A 34 0.04 15.47 -10.05
C ILE A 34 -0.76 14.38 -10.75
N ASP A 35 -0.06 13.47 -11.43
CA ASP A 35 -0.63 12.16 -11.79
C ASP A 35 -0.64 11.30 -10.52
N TRP A 36 -1.82 11.19 -9.90
CA TRP A 36 -1.99 10.50 -8.62
C TRP A 36 -1.91 9.00 -8.72
N LYS A 37 -2.27 8.43 -9.88
CA LYS A 37 -2.10 6.99 -10.11
C LYS A 37 -0.64 6.61 -10.11
N VAL A 38 0.20 7.43 -10.76
CA VAL A 38 1.66 7.24 -10.73
C VAL A 38 2.22 7.50 -9.34
N LEU A 39 1.76 8.57 -8.67
CA LEU A 39 2.25 8.90 -7.34
C LEU A 39 1.85 7.86 -6.28
N SER A 40 0.72 7.16 -6.41
CA SER A 40 0.32 6.08 -5.50
C SER A 40 1.36 4.95 -5.41
N ASN A 41 2.20 4.78 -6.44
CA ASN A 41 3.29 3.79 -6.48
C ASN A 41 4.65 4.40 -6.06
N THR A 42 4.65 5.53 -5.35
CA THR A 42 5.87 6.17 -4.87
C THR A 42 6.48 5.42 -3.70
N GLY A 43 7.80 5.44 -3.58
CA GLY A 43 8.54 5.02 -2.38
C GLY A 43 8.89 6.20 -1.46
N CYS A 44 8.23 7.34 -1.62
CA CYS A 44 8.53 8.56 -0.88
C CYS A 44 7.87 8.55 0.51
N GLU A 45 8.61 8.06 1.51
CA GLU A 45 8.13 7.86 2.89
C GLU A 45 7.49 9.12 3.53
N THR A 46 7.94 10.31 3.15
CA THR A 46 7.42 11.60 3.67
C THR A 46 5.95 11.87 3.35
N ILE A 47 5.36 11.13 2.40
CA ILE A 47 3.94 11.21 2.02
C ILE A 47 3.19 9.88 2.15
N LEU A 48 3.88 8.82 2.57
CA LEU A 48 3.29 7.51 2.88
C LEU A 48 2.97 7.42 4.38
N THR A 49 2.24 8.42 4.88
CA THR A 49 1.83 8.52 6.28
C THR A 49 0.31 8.60 6.40
N GLU A 50 -0.27 7.95 7.41
CA GLU A 50 -1.72 7.90 7.63
C GLU A 50 -2.40 9.29 7.54
N GLU A 51 -1.76 10.36 8.04
CA GLU A 51 -2.23 11.74 7.92
C GLU A 51 -2.33 12.21 6.46
N THR A 52 -1.30 11.92 5.65
CA THR A 52 -1.26 12.28 4.22
C THR A 52 -2.28 11.45 3.42
N GLN A 53 -2.46 10.17 3.77
CA GLN A 53 -3.50 9.34 3.15
C GLN A 53 -4.91 9.87 3.45
N GLU A 54 -5.20 10.29 4.69
CA GLU A 54 -6.48 10.90 5.03
C GLU A 54 -6.68 12.24 4.30
N GLN A 55 -5.69 13.13 4.34
CA GLN A 55 -5.79 14.46 3.77
C GLN A 55 -6.07 14.44 2.25
N PHE A 56 -5.49 13.48 1.53
CA PHE A 56 -5.60 13.36 0.08
C PHE A 56 -6.37 12.12 -0.38
N LYS A 57 -7.20 11.52 0.49
CA LYS A 57 -7.89 10.24 0.24
C LYS A 57 -8.66 10.16 -1.07
N VAL A 58 -9.24 11.27 -1.52
CA VAL A 58 -10.04 11.33 -2.76
C VAL A 58 -9.18 11.36 -4.03
N TYR A 59 -7.87 11.59 -3.89
CA TYR A 59 -6.95 11.68 -5.01
C TYR A 59 -6.13 10.41 -5.19
N TRP A 60 -5.81 9.71 -4.11
CA TRP A 60 -5.06 8.46 -4.18
C TRP A 60 -5.78 7.43 -5.07
N ASP A 61 -5.02 6.81 -5.97
CA ASP A 61 -5.45 5.55 -6.60
C ASP A 61 -5.21 4.44 -5.57
N TRP A 62 -6.30 4.01 -4.93
CA TRP A 62 -6.24 3.03 -3.84
C TRP A 62 -5.91 1.62 -4.32
N SER A 63 -6.22 1.26 -5.57
CA SER A 63 -5.81 -0.04 -6.12
C SER A 63 -4.28 -0.10 -6.21
N VAL A 64 -3.66 0.95 -6.75
CA VAL A 64 -2.19 1.05 -6.80
C VAL A 64 -1.57 1.15 -5.40
N LEU A 65 -2.16 1.96 -4.51
CA LEU A 65 -1.62 2.16 -3.15
C LEU A 65 -1.70 0.87 -2.32
N SER A 66 -2.74 0.05 -2.53
CA SER A 66 -2.90 -1.24 -1.86
C SER A 66 -1.73 -2.18 -2.15
N GLY A 67 -1.28 -2.24 -3.40
CA GLY A 67 -0.14 -3.05 -3.81
C GLY A 67 1.24 -2.41 -3.53
N ASN A 68 1.29 -1.16 -3.07
CA ASN A 68 2.54 -0.44 -2.84
C ASN A 68 3.27 -0.95 -1.60
N SER A 69 4.31 -1.77 -1.81
CA SER A 69 5.11 -2.39 -0.74
C SER A 69 6.02 -1.41 0.03
N ASP A 70 6.17 -0.16 -0.44
CA ASP A 70 6.89 0.89 0.31
C ASP A 70 6.00 1.57 1.37
N LEU A 71 4.67 1.42 1.27
CA LEU A 71 3.74 1.94 2.28
C LEU A 71 3.73 0.99 3.48
N ASN A 72 4.28 1.38 4.63
CA ASN A 72 4.24 0.51 5.80
C ASN A 72 2.82 0.37 6.37
N LEU A 73 2.16 -0.76 6.11
CA LEU A 73 0.82 -1.04 6.60
C LEU A 73 0.85 -1.54 8.06
N ASN A 74 -0.12 -1.09 8.83
CA ASN A 74 -0.42 -1.62 10.15
C ASN A 74 -1.95 -1.69 10.33
N TYR A 75 -2.40 -2.42 11.35
CA TYR A 75 -3.83 -2.60 11.60
C TYR A 75 -4.60 -1.27 11.72
N GLN A 76 -4.03 -0.25 12.36
CA GLN A 76 -4.69 1.05 12.49
C GLN A 76 -4.95 1.70 11.13
N MET A 77 -3.94 1.72 10.25
CA MET A 77 -4.06 2.27 8.91
C MET A 77 -5.01 1.45 8.04
N ILE A 78 -4.98 0.12 8.17
CA ILE A 78 -5.89 -0.76 7.44
C ILE A 78 -7.34 -0.51 7.86
N ASP A 79 -7.63 -0.49 9.16
CA ASP A 79 -8.96 -0.26 9.70
C ASP A 79 -9.52 1.11 9.31
N ARG A 80 -8.69 2.16 9.34
CA ARG A 80 -9.12 3.52 9.02
C ARG A 80 -9.63 3.65 7.59
N PHE A 81 -9.03 2.92 6.65
CA PHE A 81 -9.33 2.98 5.23
C PHE A 81 -9.90 1.66 4.70
N ILE A 82 -10.56 0.88 5.56
CA ILE A 82 -10.94 -0.52 5.30
C ILE A 82 -11.74 -0.72 4.00
N ASP A 83 -12.60 0.24 3.65
CA ASP A 83 -13.46 0.19 2.47
C ASP A 83 -12.81 0.81 1.21
N LEU A 84 -11.63 1.42 1.35
CA LEU A 84 -10.90 2.01 0.23
C LEU A 84 -9.83 1.08 -0.33
N TRP A 85 -9.28 0.18 0.49
CA TRP A 85 -8.29 -0.79 0.05
C TRP A 85 -8.83 -1.74 -1.03
N ASP A 86 -8.00 -1.97 -2.05
CA ASP A 86 -8.14 -3.10 -2.95
C ASP A 86 -7.52 -4.31 -2.27
N TRP A 87 -8.40 -5.12 -1.67
CA TRP A 87 -8.00 -6.29 -0.91
C TRP A 87 -7.31 -7.37 -1.74
N SER A 88 -7.48 -7.37 -3.07
CA SER A 88 -6.76 -8.31 -3.93
C SER A 88 -5.28 -7.97 -3.99
N GLU A 89 -4.97 -6.68 -4.12
CA GLU A 89 -3.61 -6.16 -4.17
C GLU A 89 -2.96 -6.15 -2.78
N LEU A 90 -3.74 -5.81 -1.74
CA LEU A 90 -3.23 -5.71 -0.37
C LEU A 90 -2.72 -7.05 0.20
N ILE A 91 -3.37 -8.17 -0.12
CA ILE A 91 -2.96 -9.51 0.35
C ILE A 91 -1.82 -10.12 -0.47
N ASP A 92 -1.41 -9.46 -1.56
CA ASP A 92 -0.36 -9.93 -2.47
C ASP A 92 0.88 -9.00 -2.52
N ARG A 93 1.05 -8.15 -1.49
CA ARG A 93 2.19 -7.25 -1.34
C ARG A 93 3.47 -7.98 -0.95
N TRP A 94 4.59 -7.52 -1.47
CA TRP A 94 5.90 -8.04 -1.09
C TRP A 94 6.31 -7.55 0.30
N ARG A 95 7.06 -8.39 1.04
CA ARG A 95 7.68 -8.06 2.34
C ARG A 95 6.72 -7.78 3.50
N GLU A 96 5.47 -8.23 3.43
CA GLU A 96 4.47 -8.13 4.50
C GLU A 96 4.40 -9.39 5.38
N GLU A 97 5.51 -10.12 5.51
CA GLU A 97 5.57 -11.41 6.23
C GLU A 97 5.18 -11.29 7.70
N GLU A 98 5.43 -10.13 8.32
CA GLU A 98 5.04 -9.84 9.71
C GLU A 98 3.54 -9.54 9.86
N LEU A 99 2.94 -8.95 8.83
CA LEU A 99 1.51 -8.61 8.81
C LEU A 99 0.65 -9.83 8.46
N TYR A 100 1.14 -10.69 7.56
CA TYR A 100 0.44 -11.88 7.06
C TYR A 100 0.41 -13.02 8.07
N THR A 101 -0.48 -12.86 9.04
CA THR A 101 -0.72 -13.80 10.13
C THR A 101 -2.13 -14.39 10.08
N LEU A 102 -2.36 -15.44 10.87
CA LEU A 102 -3.71 -16.01 10.99
C LEU A 102 -4.69 -14.98 11.58
N ASP A 103 -4.24 -14.17 12.55
CA ASP A 103 -5.00 -13.07 13.13
C ASP A 103 -5.40 -12.04 12.07
N PHE A 104 -4.50 -11.66 11.17
CA PHE A 104 -4.81 -10.79 10.04
C PHE A 104 -5.92 -11.37 9.16
N MET A 105 -5.79 -12.65 8.79
CA MET A 105 -6.78 -13.31 7.93
C MET A 105 -8.15 -13.41 8.61
N GLU A 106 -8.18 -13.77 9.90
CA GLU A 106 -9.43 -13.88 10.68
C GLU A 106 -10.10 -12.51 10.85
N ARG A 107 -9.31 -11.47 11.13
CA ARG A 107 -9.79 -10.11 11.33
C ARG A 107 -10.44 -9.50 10.10
N TYR A 108 -9.91 -9.78 8.91
CA TYR A 108 -10.35 -9.18 7.64
C TYR A 108 -10.98 -10.17 6.67
N ALA A 109 -11.44 -11.33 7.17
CA ALA A 109 -11.98 -12.42 6.35
C ALA A 109 -13.15 -11.98 5.45
N ASP A 110 -13.95 -11.01 5.89
CA ASP A 110 -15.10 -10.49 5.14
C ASP A 110 -14.71 -9.61 3.95
N LYS A 111 -13.51 -9.02 4.00
CA LYS A 111 -12.98 -8.14 2.94
C LYS A 111 -12.14 -8.89 1.92
N ILE A 112 -11.46 -9.96 2.34
CA ILE A 112 -10.55 -10.73 1.50
C ILE A 112 -11.34 -11.47 0.40
N PRO A 113 -11.07 -11.21 -0.90
CA PRO A 113 -11.72 -11.93 -1.97
C PRO A 113 -11.27 -13.40 -1.96
N SER A 114 -12.19 -14.32 -1.70
CA SER A 114 -11.89 -15.76 -1.65
C SER A 114 -11.24 -16.29 -2.93
N SER A 115 -11.63 -15.74 -4.09
CA SER A 115 -11.04 -16.07 -5.40
C SER A 115 -9.57 -15.64 -5.57
N LYS A 116 -9.07 -14.75 -4.72
CA LYS A 116 -7.70 -14.24 -4.75
C LYS A 116 -6.84 -14.81 -3.64
N LEU A 117 -7.45 -15.27 -2.54
CA LEU A 117 -6.74 -15.73 -1.36
C LEU A 117 -5.71 -16.84 -1.68
N GLN A 118 -6.09 -17.90 -2.38
CA GLN A 118 -5.22 -19.06 -2.59
C GLN A 118 -3.95 -18.76 -3.40
N ASP A 119 -4.01 -17.76 -4.27
CA ASP A 119 -2.87 -17.35 -5.10
C ASP A 119 -2.07 -16.21 -4.48
N SER A 120 -2.45 -15.75 -3.28
CA SER A 120 -1.84 -14.60 -2.62
C SER A 120 -0.63 -14.97 -1.76
N ARG A 121 0.20 -13.95 -1.51
CA ARG A 121 1.26 -14.02 -0.51
C ARG A 121 0.76 -14.25 0.91
N LEU A 122 -0.39 -13.69 1.29
CA LEU A 122 -1.01 -13.97 2.57
C LEU A 122 -1.18 -15.48 2.76
N TRP A 123 -1.76 -16.16 1.78
CA TRP A 123 -1.92 -17.62 1.84
C TRP A 123 -0.59 -18.36 1.87
N THR A 124 0.37 -17.94 1.04
CA THR A 124 1.72 -18.51 1.02
C THR A 124 2.37 -18.45 2.40
N ALA A 125 2.33 -17.28 3.06
CA ALA A 125 2.88 -17.07 4.40
C ALA A 125 2.19 -17.96 5.46
N LEU A 126 0.87 -18.09 5.40
CA LEU A 126 0.10 -18.94 6.32
C LEU A 126 0.48 -20.43 6.16
N VAL A 127 0.58 -20.91 4.92
CA VAL A 127 0.97 -22.29 4.63
C VAL A 127 2.39 -22.58 5.08
N GLU A 128 3.34 -21.70 4.78
CA GLU A 128 4.74 -21.84 5.19
C GLU A 128 4.88 -21.87 6.71
N LYS A 129 4.20 -20.97 7.42
CA LYS A 129 4.18 -20.95 8.89
C LYS A 129 3.61 -22.26 9.45
N ARG A 130 2.45 -22.71 8.95
CA ARG A 130 1.83 -23.96 9.41
C ARG A 130 2.70 -25.19 9.13
N ALA A 131 3.34 -25.24 7.95
CA ALA A 131 4.25 -26.32 7.60
C ALA A 131 5.49 -26.35 8.52
N LYS A 132 6.01 -25.18 8.91
CA LYS A 132 7.13 -25.07 9.86
C LYS A 132 6.72 -25.54 11.25
N ASP A 133 5.56 -25.12 11.73
CA ASP A 133 5.06 -25.50 13.07
C ASP A 133 4.86 -27.02 13.17
N LEU A 134 4.24 -27.64 12.16
CA LEU A 134 4.05 -29.10 12.12
C LEU A 134 5.37 -29.88 12.09
N LYS A 135 6.39 -29.38 11.38
CA LYS A 135 7.71 -30.00 11.38
C LYS A 135 8.34 -29.99 12.77
N LEU A 136 8.13 -28.92 13.54
CA LEU A 136 8.63 -28.82 14.91
C LEU A 136 7.87 -29.76 15.85
N GLU A 137 6.54 -29.86 15.73
CA GLU A 137 5.71 -30.77 16.52
C GLU A 137 6.08 -32.25 16.32
N VAL A 138 6.49 -32.64 15.11
CA VAL A 138 6.88 -34.03 14.81
C VAL A 138 8.29 -34.38 15.32
N ILE A 139 9.17 -33.38 15.48
CA ILE A 139 10.56 -33.59 15.93
C ILE A 139 10.70 -33.49 17.45
N ALA A 140 9.74 -32.85 18.13
CA ALA A 140 9.67 -32.72 19.59
C ALA A 140 9.18 -34.01 20.27
#